data_AF-A0AAV6KRN2-F1
#
_entry.id   AF-A0AAV6KRN2-F1
#
_cell.length_a   1.000
_cell.length_b   1.000
_cell.length_c   1.000
_cell.angle_alpha   90.00
_cell.angle_beta   90.00
_cell.angle_gamma   90.00
#
_symmetry.space_group_name_H-M   'P 1'
#
loop_
_entity.id
_entity.type
_entity.pdbx_description
1 polymer ?
#
loop_
_entity_poly.entity_id
_entity_poly.type
_entity_poly.pdbx_seq_one_letter_code
_entity_poly.pdbx_strand_id
1 'polypeptide(L)'
;MDKVEMEINGFAHPREIIPPPVNQGGIGSCSAVATVQCLGATLQMMSGGPHVPARRPSKQELIDKIQEAFPNDCYRPVPGEGGFRGSPPETAFKYIKQYGVAVEANYPSTDSPRIWIQDYTVQDSPDFDIQPIIRQQPIVGVLTAYESLERHREGVYQGAKDADDAKTAGGHAVLIFGFDTENGQDYYWIQNTWGPEWGDNGIAKVSAHLFIYFVYPVLEGISIQASPLKYVRLRIDELDKDKFTCKYTFIEVKGLMETIESISYDVKFEPYGYTGCVCKMTSEYKTKPDVEIKEEDIEHGKDRAIGMYEVVEAYLLAHPHAYE
;
A
#
# COMPACT_ATOMS: atom_id res chain seq x y z
N MET A 1 3.80 -37.36 6.33
CA MET A 1 4.50 -36.05 6.40
C MET A 1 4.53 -35.55 4.99
N ASP A 2 3.47 -34.86 4.58
CA ASP A 2 3.38 -34.32 3.24
C ASP A 2 4.11 -32.97 3.25
N LYS A 3 5.25 -32.93 2.56
CA LYS A 3 5.88 -31.67 2.18
C LYS A 3 4.92 -31.00 1.20
N VAL A 4 4.28 -29.94 1.63
CA VAL A 4 3.65 -28.98 0.71
C VAL A 4 4.78 -28.09 0.19
N GLU A 5 5.32 -28.43 -0.98
CA GLU A 5 6.08 -27.46 -1.77
C GLU A 5 5.06 -26.49 -2.37
N MET A 6 5.05 -25.23 -1.90
CA MET A 6 4.39 -24.15 -2.61
C MET A 6 5.19 -23.89 -3.89
N GLU A 7 4.68 -24.33 -5.04
CA GLU A 7 5.10 -23.78 -6.32
C GLU A 7 4.73 -22.29 -6.34
N ILE A 8 5.74 -21.44 -6.17
CA ILE A 8 5.61 -19.99 -6.28
C ILE A 8 5.50 -19.69 -7.78
N ASN A 9 4.28 -19.61 -8.29
CA ASN A 9 3.98 -19.29 -9.70
C ASN A 9 4.35 -17.83 -10.03
N GLY A 10 5.64 -17.45 -10.01
CA GLY A 10 6.19 -16.16 -10.48
C GLY A 10 5.70 -14.86 -9.81
N PHE A 11 4.57 -14.93 -9.12
CA PHE A 11 4.00 -13.88 -8.32
C PHE A 11 4.60 -14.01 -6.92
N ALA A 12 5.47 -13.07 -6.57
CA ALA A 12 5.93 -12.92 -5.19
C ALA A 12 4.77 -12.54 -4.26
N HIS A 13 3.78 -11.82 -4.81
CA HIS A 13 2.58 -11.34 -4.10
C HIS A 13 1.29 -11.78 -4.82
N PRO A 14 0.27 -12.32 -4.13
CA PRO A 14 -1.00 -12.69 -4.74
C PRO A 14 -1.64 -11.52 -5.49
N ARG A 15 -2.22 -11.76 -6.68
CA ARG A 15 -2.94 -10.72 -7.44
C ARG A 15 -4.07 -10.07 -6.63
N GLU A 16 -4.64 -10.78 -5.67
CA GLU A 16 -5.75 -10.33 -4.81
C GLU A 16 -5.37 -9.22 -3.83
N ILE A 17 -4.09 -9.10 -3.48
CA ILE A 17 -3.58 -8.02 -2.61
C ILE A 17 -3.09 -6.80 -3.41
N ILE A 18 -2.97 -6.93 -4.73
CA ILE A 18 -2.58 -5.83 -5.60
C ILE A 18 -3.82 -4.97 -5.89
N PRO A 19 -3.76 -3.64 -5.69
CA PRO A 19 -4.85 -2.74 -6.02
C PRO A 19 -5.27 -2.89 -7.48
N PRO A 20 -6.52 -2.60 -7.85
CA PRO A 20 -6.92 -2.56 -9.25
C PRO A 20 -6.04 -1.61 -10.07
N PRO A 21 -5.71 -1.93 -11.34
CA PRO A 21 -4.90 -1.06 -12.19
C PRO A 21 -5.53 0.32 -12.33
N VAL A 22 -4.71 1.36 -12.20
CA VAL A 22 -5.14 2.75 -12.26
C VAL A 22 -4.65 3.38 -13.56
N ASN A 23 -5.53 4.10 -14.25
CA ASN A 23 -5.14 4.93 -15.39
C ASN A 23 -4.65 6.31 -14.89
N GLN A 24 -3.45 6.70 -15.33
CA GLN A 24 -2.80 7.97 -15.01
C GLN A 24 -3.39 9.17 -15.79
N GLY A 25 -4.09 8.91 -16.90
CA GLY A 25 -4.60 9.92 -17.83
C GLY A 25 -3.53 10.46 -18.79
N GLY A 26 -3.84 11.57 -19.47
CA GLY A 26 -2.95 12.21 -20.44
C GLY A 26 -1.89 13.13 -19.81
N ILE A 27 -1.53 12.91 -18.54
CA ILE A 27 -0.52 13.70 -17.82
C ILE A 27 0.63 12.80 -17.37
N GLY A 28 1.78 13.41 -17.08
CA GLY A 28 3.00 12.72 -16.61
C GLY A 28 2.91 12.23 -15.16
N SER A 29 1.80 11.58 -14.75
CA SER A 29 1.54 11.19 -13.36
C SER A 29 1.91 9.73 -13.04
N CYS A 30 2.62 9.02 -13.92
CA CYS A 30 3.03 7.62 -13.71
C CYS A 30 3.70 7.41 -12.34
N SER A 31 4.64 8.28 -11.95
CA SER A 31 5.29 8.20 -10.64
C SER A 31 4.33 8.31 -9.47
N ALA A 32 3.34 9.21 -9.54
CA ALA A 32 2.32 9.35 -8.50
C ALA A 32 1.44 8.10 -8.41
N VAL A 33 0.99 7.59 -9.56
CA VAL A 33 0.15 6.39 -9.64
C VAL A 33 0.89 5.14 -9.15
N ALA A 34 2.11 4.90 -9.64
CA ALA A 34 2.93 3.77 -9.24
C ALA A 34 3.26 3.82 -7.73
N THR A 35 3.52 5.01 -7.18
CA THR A 35 3.79 5.18 -5.74
C THR A 35 2.58 4.83 -4.88
N VAL A 36 1.38 5.32 -5.22
CA VAL A 36 0.17 4.98 -4.43
C VAL A 36 -0.24 3.52 -4.60
N GLN A 37 0.01 2.91 -5.76
CA GLN A 37 -0.21 1.49 -5.97
C GLN A 37 0.77 0.65 -5.15
N CYS A 38 2.06 1.02 -5.10
CA CYS A 38 3.07 0.38 -4.26
C CYS A 38 2.71 0.48 -2.78
N LEU A 39 2.41 1.68 -2.28
CA LEU A 39 2.06 1.88 -0.88
C LEU A 39 0.73 1.22 -0.52
N GLY A 40 -0.28 1.28 -1.39
CA GLY A 40 -1.56 0.60 -1.20
C GLY A 40 -1.42 -0.92 -1.14
N ALA A 41 -0.65 -1.51 -2.05
CA ALA A 41 -0.37 -2.95 -2.05
C ALA A 41 0.44 -3.37 -0.81
N THR A 42 1.40 -2.55 -0.39
CA THR A 42 2.21 -2.79 0.82
C THR A 42 1.32 -2.77 2.08
N LEU A 43 0.45 -1.77 2.22
CA LEU A 43 -0.51 -1.72 3.32
C LEU A 43 -1.45 -2.92 3.33
N GLN A 44 -1.88 -3.37 2.14
CA GLN A 44 -2.76 -4.52 2.02
C GLN A 44 -2.07 -5.82 2.44
N MET A 45 -0.83 -6.00 2.01
CA MET A 45 0.02 -7.11 2.41
C MET A 45 0.25 -7.12 3.92
N MET A 46 0.55 -5.98 4.53
CA MET A 46 0.73 -5.84 5.98
C MET A 46 -0.55 -6.12 6.78
N SER A 47 -1.73 -5.85 6.18
CA SER A 47 -3.03 -6.08 6.81
C SER A 47 -3.52 -7.54 6.68
N GLY A 48 -2.79 -8.42 5.97
CA GLY A 48 -3.10 -9.86 5.86
C GLY A 48 -4.43 -10.20 5.15
N GLY A 49 -5.07 -9.24 4.47
CA GLY A 49 -6.43 -9.37 3.93
C GLY A 49 -6.57 -9.04 2.44
N PRO A 50 -7.78 -9.11 1.87
CA PRO A 50 -8.08 -8.67 0.50
C PRO A 50 -8.12 -7.14 0.39
N HIS A 51 -7.85 -6.61 -0.81
CA HIS A 51 -7.80 -5.16 -1.09
C HIS A 51 -8.95 -4.36 -0.44
N VAL A 52 -8.60 -3.43 0.46
CA VAL A 52 -9.54 -2.53 1.15
C VAL A 52 -9.49 -1.14 0.51
N PRO A 53 -10.52 -0.75 -0.28
CA PRO A 53 -10.55 0.53 -0.99
C PRO A 53 -10.35 1.76 -0.10
N ALA A 54 -10.83 1.72 1.14
CA ALA A 54 -10.77 2.82 2.10
C ALA A 54 -9.34 3.17 2.55
N ARG A 55 -8.38 2.26 2.40
CA ARG A 55 -6.97 2.47 2.80
C ARG A 55 -6.05 2.86 1.63
N ARG A 56 -6.62 3.14 0.45
CA ARG A 56 -5.82 3.52 -0.73
C ARG A 56 -5.24 4.93 -0.56
N PRO A 57 -3.94 5.14 -0.78
CA PRO A 57 -3.36 6.47 -0.82
C PRO A 57 -3.89 7.29 -2.01
N SER A 58 -4.04 8.60 -1.82
CA SER A 58 -4.61 9.45 -2.86
C SER A 58 -3.63 9.77 -3.97
N LYS A 59 -3.95 9.36 -5.21
CA LYS A 59 -3.14 9.74 -6.38
C LYS A 59 -3.30 11.22 -6.71
N GLN A 60 -4.51 11.76 -6.51
CA GLN A 60 -4.84 13.13 -6.88
C GLN A 60 -4.09 14.12 -5.99
N GLU A 61 -3.93 13.82 -4.70
CA GLU A 61 -3.12 14.67 -3.82
C GLU A 61 -1.67 14.77 -4.29
N LEU A 62 -1.04 13.64 -4.63
CA LEU A 62 0.33 13.65 -5.13
C LEU A 62 0.46 14.49 -6.41
N ILE A 63 -0.51 14.36 -7.33
CA ILE A 63 -0.57 15.15 -8.57
C ILE A 63 -0.72 16.65 -8.27
N ASP A 64 -1.59 17.00 -7.32
CA ASP A 64 -1.92 18.39 -7.00
C ASP A 64 -0.78 19.08 -6.23
N LYS A 65 -0.09 18.34 -5.34
CA LYS A 65 0.77 18.93 -4.30
C LYS A 65 2.26 18.76 -4.52
N ILE A 66 2.71 17.74 -5.26
CA ILE A 66 4.15 17.51 -5.46
C ILE A 66 4.80 18.70 -6.18
N GLN A 67 4.16 19.24 -7.22
CA GLN A 67 4.70 20.36 -7.99
C GLN A 67 4.84 21.64 -7.15
N GLU A 68 3.93 21.86 -6.20
CA GLU A 68 3.96 22.99 -5.27
C GLU A 68 5.05 22.80 -4.20
N ALA A 69 5.12 21.59 -3.61
CA ALA A 69 6.05 21.28 -2.53
C ALA A 69 7.50 21.15 -2.99
N PHE A 70 7.73 20.59 -4.18
CA PHE A 70 9.05 20.27 -4.72
C PHE A 70 9.20 20.72 -6.18
N PRO A 71 9.09 22.03 -6.47
CA PRO A 71 9.10 22.54 -7.85
C PRO A 71 10.40 22.24 -8.60
N ASN A 72 11.52 22.11 -7.89
CA ASN A 72 12.83 21.78 -8.47
C ASN A 72 13.03 20.29 -8.76
N ASP A 73 12.20 19.42 -8.15
CA ASP A 73 12.27 17.96 -8.33
C ASP A 73 11.32 17.51 -9.45
N CYS A 74 10.48 18.41 -9.98
CA CYS A 74 9.55 18.14 -11.07
C CYS A 74 10.13 18.49 -12.44
N TYR A 75 9.66 17.79 -13.46
CA TYR A 75 10.07 18.05 -14.84
C TYR A 75 9.57 19.42 -15.33
N ARG A 76 10.40 20.09 -16.14
CA ARG A 76 10.14 21.46 -16.60
C ARG A 76 8.87 21.53 -17.46
N PRO A 77 8.11 22.64 -17.36
CA PRO A 77 6.95 22.85 -18.22
C PRO A 77 7.37 22.99 -19.69
N VAL A 78 6.65 22.31 -20.58
CA VAL A 78 6.67 22.58 -22.02
C VAL A 78 5.86 23.87 -22.25
N PRO A 79 6.41 24.89 -22.95
CA PRO A 79 5.68 26.12 -23.23
C PRO A 79 4.35 25.86 -23.93
N GLY A 80 3.24 26.34 -23.35
CA GLY A 80 1.89 26.23 -23.92
C GLY A 80 1.05 25.09 -23.37
N GLU A 81 1.63 24.16 -22.62
CA GLU A 81 0.88 23.10 -21.93
C GLU A 81 0.77 23.46 -20.43
N GLY A 82 -0.42 23.35 -19.82
CA GLY A 82 -0.62 23.45 -18.35
C GLY A 82 -0.72 22.10 -17.64
N GLY A 83 -0.55 22.05 -16.32
CA GLY A 83 -0.75 20.84 -15.49
C GLY A 83 0.52 20.15 -14.98
N PHE A 84 0.35 19.09 -14.17
CA PHE A 84 1.44 18.30 -13.61
C PHE A 84 2.26 17.62 -14.71
N ARG A 85 3.59 17.79 -14.66
CA ARG A 85 4.53 17.27 -15.69
C ARG A 85 5.24 15.99 -15.30
N GLY A 86 5.04 15.56 -14.07
CA GLY A 86 5.72 14.43 -13.49
C GLY A 86 6.95 14.81 -12.68
N SER A 87 7.39 13.83 -11.93
CA SER A 87 8.55 13.87 -11.07
C SER A 87 9.10 12.44 -10.98
N PRO A 88 10.37 12.27 -10.57
CA PRO A 88 10.86 10.95 -10.18
C PRO A 88 10.03 10.34 -9.02
N PRO A 89 9.88 9.01 -8.92
CA PRO A 89 9.12 8.37 -7.85
C PRO A 89 9.62 8.71 -6.44
N GLU A 90 10.93 8.92 -6.24
CA GLU A 90 11.50 9.35 -4.97
C GLU A 90 10.92 10.67 -4.48
N THR A 91 10.50 11.57 -5.37
CA THR A 91 9.83 12.82 -5.01
C THR A 91 8.46 12.56 -4.41
N ALA A 92 7.73 11.56 -4.91
CA ALA A 92 6.45 11.14 -4.35
C ALA A 92 6.64 10.50 -2.96
N PHE A 93 7.63 9.61 -2.79
CA PHE A 93 7.96 9.07 -1.47
C PHE A 93 8.44 10.16 -0.49
N LYS A 94 9.26 11.10 -0.95
CA LYS A 94 9.68 12.28 -0.17
C LYS A 94 8.50 13.12 0.30
N TYR A 95 7.49 13.31 -0.57
CA TYR A 95 6.25 13.97 -0.19
C TYR A 95 5.52 13.22 0.92
N ILE A 96 5.31 11.91 0.76
CA ILE A 96 4.62 11.09 1.75
C ILE A 96 5.37 11.07 3.10
N LYS A 97 6.70 11.04 3.07
CA LYS A 97 7.53 11.16 4.28
C LYS A 97 7.33 12.49 5.01
N GLN A 98 7.28 13.60 4.27
CA GLN A 98 7.25 14.94 4.86
C GLN A 98 5.85 15.42 5.24
N TYR A 99 4.84 15.03 4.46
CA TYR A 99 3.48 15.56 4.58
C TYR A 99 2.44 14.47 4.83
N GLY A 100 2.78 13.19 4.70
CA GLY A 100 1.82 12.11 4.55
C GLY A 100 1.04 12.24 3.24
N VAL A 101 0.16 11.28 2.96
CA VAL A 101 -0.80 11.35 1.85
C VAL A 101 -2.18 10.92 2.34
N ALA A 102 -3.19 11.69 2.02
CA ALA A 102 -4.60 11.41 2.30
C ALA A 102 -4.99 10.03 1.76
N VAL A 103 -5.98 9.43 2.40
CA VAL A 103 -6.74 8.33 1.78
C VAL A 103 -7.55 8.87 0.60
N GLU A 104 -7.57 8.12 -0.51
CA GLU A 104 -8.21 8.50 -1.78
C GLU A 104 -9.71 8.79 -1.60
N ALA A 105 -10.39 8.04 -0.75
CA ALA A 105 -11.83 8.21 -0.50
C ALA A 105 -12.19 9.57 0.13
N ASN A 106 -11.23 10.23 0.80
CA ASN A 106 -11.48 11.44 1.57
C ASN A 106 -10.78 12.68 0.99
N TYR A 107 -9.90 12.53 -0.01
CA TYR A 107 -9.30 13.69 -0.69
C TYR A 107 -10.37 14.41 -1.54
N PRO A 108 -10.49 15.76 -1.52
CA PRO A 108 -9.52 16.75 -1.03
C PRO A 108 -9.78 17.30 0.38
N SER A 109 -10.49 16.58 1.24
CA SER A 109 -10.75 17.03 2.62
C SER A 109 -9.45 17.24 3.40
N THR A 110 -9.36 18.35 4.14
CA THR A 110 -8.22 18.64 5.04
C THR A 110 -8.18 17.72 6.26
N ASP A 111 -9.31 17.10 6.59
CA ASP A 111 -9.43 16.17 7.73
C ASP A 111 -9.23 14.71 7.30
N SER A 112 -8.81 14.47 6.05
CA SER A 112 -8.55 13.12 5.55
C SER A 112 -7.48 12.41 6.38
N PRO A 113 -7.71 11.17 6.86
CA PRO A 113 -6.66 10.35 7.44
C PRO A 113 -5.47 10.25 6.50
N ARG A 114 -4.26 10.44 7.05
CA ARG A 114 -3.04 10.48 6.24
C ARG A 114 -2.17 9.25 6.45
N ILE A 115 -1.64 8.70 5.37
CA ILE A 115 -0.68 7.60 5.36
C ILE A 115 0.72 8.21 5.35
N TRP A 116 1.59 7.71 6.22
CA TRP A 116 2.95 8.17 6.43
C TRP A 116 3.92 7.02 6.18
N ILE A 117 5.11 7.38 5.71
CA ILE A 117 6.28 6.51 5.71
C ILE A 117 7.38 7.18 6.53
N GLN A 118 8.20 6.40 7.22
CA GLN A 118 9.37 6.96 7.91
C GLN A 118 10.52 7.17 6.93
N ASP A 119 10.74 6.22 6.04
CA ASP A 119 11.78 6.35 5.02
C ASP A 119 11.47 5.56 3.75
N TYR A 120 12.31 5.78 2.73
CA TYR A 120 12.30 5.04 1.47
C TYR A 120 13.73 4.81 0.98
N THR A 121 13.90 3.81 0.15
CA THR A 121 15.18 3.48 -0.49
C THR A 121 15.08 3.74 -1.99
N VAL A 122 16.11 4.37 -2.55
CA VAL A 122 16.37 4.43 -3.99
C VAL A 122 17.49 3.45 -4.27
N GLN A 123 17.22 2.44 -5.09
CA GLN A 123 18.24 1.53 -5.60
C GLN A 123 18.56 1.93 -7.04
N ASP A 124 19.69 2.60 -7.22
CA ASP A 124 20.12 3.23 -8.48
C ASP A 124 20.91 2.29 -9.40
N SER A 125 21.19 1.06 -8.94
CA SER A 125 21.86 0.05 -9.74
C SER A 125 20.88 -0.97 -10.32
N PRO A 126 20.77 -1.10 -11.66
CA PRO A 126 19.97 -2.14 -12.30
C PRO A 126 20.60 -3.54 -12.14
N ASP A 127 21.89 -3.62 -11.80
CA ASP A 127 22.61 -4.88 -11.54
C ASP A 127 22.38 -5.39 -10.11
N PHE A 128 21.72 -4.61 -9.25
CA PHE A 128 21.37 -5.05 -7.90
C PHE A 128 20.30 -6.14 -7.97
N ASP A 129 20.53 -7.25 -7.27
CA ASP A 129 19.52 -8.29 -7.11
C ASP A 129 18.38 -7.76 -6.24
N ILE A 130 17.35 -7.21 -6.89
CA ILE A 130 16.17 -6.62 -6.25
C ILE A 130 15.13 -7.69 -5.87
N GLN A 131 15.28 -8.93 -6.35
CA GLN A 131 14.31 -10.00 -6.11
C GLN A 131 14.05 -10.27 -4.61
N PRO A 132 15.06 -10.27 -3.71
CA PRO A 132 14.82 -10.39 -2.27
C PRO A 132 13.93 -9.29 -1.68
N ILE A 133 13.95 -8.09 -2.25
CA ILE A 133 13.07 -6.99 -1.83
C ILE A 133 11.67 -7.20 -2.40
N ILE A 134 11.56 -7.60 -3.68
CA ILE A 134 10.26 -7.92 -4.29
C ILE A 134 9.55 -9.05 -3.53
N ARG A 135 10.29 -10.04 -2.98
CA ARG A 135 9.71 -11.08 -2.11
C ARG A 135 9.08 -10.52 -0.83
N GLN A 136 9.61 -9.42 -0.31
CA GLN A 136 9.14 -8.81 0.94
C GLN A 136 8.01 -7.83 0.70
N GLN A 137 8.00 -7.11 -0.43
CA GLN A 137 7.02 -6.08 -0.71
C GLN A 137 6.95 -5.75 -2.21
N PRO A 138 5.83 -5.19 -2.68
CA PRO A 138 5.78 -4.51 -3.97
C PRO A 138 6.68 -3.26 -3.99
N ILE A 139 7.28 -2.97 -5.13
CA ILE A 139 8.21 -1.85 -5.32
C ILE A 139 7.82 -1.01 -6.55
N VAL A 140 8.32 0.21 -6.64
CA VAL A 140 8.25 0.99 -7.88
C VAL A 140 9.50 0.71 -8.71
N GLY A 141 9.31 0.33 -9.97
CA GLY A 141 10.38 0.24 -10.96
C GLY A 141 10.24 1.32 -12.00
N VAL A 142 11.35 1.93 -12.40
CA VAL A 142 11.40 2.87 -13.52
C VAL A 142 12.06 2.19 -14.70
N LEU A 143 11.36 2.13 -15.84
CA LEU A 143 11.84 1.49 -17.06
C LEU A 143 11.89 2.49 -18.22
N THR A 144 12.71 2.20 -19.23
CA THR A 144 12.70 2.99 -20.47
C THR A 144 11.44 2.68 -21.28
N ALA A 145 10.50 3.61 -21.35
CA ALA A 145 9.29 3.42 -22.15
C ALA A 145 9.61 3.63 -23.64
N TYR A 146 9.34 2.60 -24.42
CA TYR A 146 9.32 2.65 -25.88
C TYR A 146 7.87 2.74 -26.37
N GLU A 147 7.63 3.29 -27.56
CA GLU A 147 6.29 3.29 -28.17
C GLU A 147 5.72 1.86 -28.32
N SER A 148 6.59 0.86 -28.46
CA SER A 148 6.19 -0.56 -28.49
C SER A 148 5.56 -1.05 -27.17
N LEU A 149 5.91 -0.45 -26.03
CA LEU A 149 5.29 -0.77 -24.74
C LEU A 149 3.81 -0.36 -24.72
N GLU A 150 3.48 0.81 -25.27
CA GLU A 150 2.09 1.30 -25.37
C GLU A 150 1.21 0.35 -26.17
N ARG A 151 1.79 -0.29 -27.20
CA ARG A 151 1.12 -1.27 -28.06
C ARG A 151 1.11 -2.69 -27.51
N HIS A 152 1.89 -2.98 -26.46
CA HIS A 152 1.99 -4.32 -25.88
C HIS A 152 0.66 -4.77 -25.28
N ARG A 153 0.29 -6.04 -25.50
CA ARG A 153 -0.97 -6.62 -25.00
C ARG A 153 -0.78 -7.99 -24.36
N GLU A 154 0.03 -8.86 -24.95
CA GLU A 154 0.16 -10.25 -24.51
C GLU A 154 1.62 -10.73 -24.51
N GLY A 155 1.90 -11.70 -23.65
CA GLY A 155 3.22 -12.31 -23.52
C GLY A 155 4.25 -11.41 -22.82
N VAL A 156 5.52 -11.80 -22.93
CA VAL A 156 6.64 -11.10 -22.30
C VAL A 156 7.05 -9.90 -23.14
N TYR A 157 7.06 -8.71 -22.55
CA TYR A 157 7.61 -7.53 -23.18
C TYR A 157 9.14 -7.52 -23.07
N GLN A 158 9.81 -7.55 -24.21
CA GLN A 158 11.27 -7.64 -24.33
C GLN A 158 11.93 -6.32 -24.74
N GLY A 159 11.17 -5.22 -24.87
CA GLY A 159 11.66 -3.95 -25.39
C GLY A 159 11.38 -3.75 -26.87
N ALA A 160 11.95 -2.69 -27.45
CA ALA A 160 11.86 -2.40 -28.87
C ALA A 160 12.54 -3.49 -29.72
N LYS A 161 11.86 -3.94 -30.79
CA LYS A 161 12.37 -5.02 -31.66
C LYS A 161 13.15 -4.51 -32.86
N ASP A 162 12.89 -3.28 -33.28
CA ASP A 162 13.51 -2.63 -34.43
C ASP A 162 13.62 -1.11 -34.22
N ALA A 163 14.19 -0.41 -35.21
CA ALA A 163 14.42 1.02 -35.14
C ALA A 163 13.12 1.85 -35.10
N ASP A 164 12.02 1.33 -35.65
CA ASP A 164 10.72 2.00 -35.63
C ASP A 164 10.08 1.88 -34.24
N ASP A 165 10.34 0.78 -33.53
CA ASP A 165 9.93 0.56 -32.14
C ASP A 165 10.84 1.24 -31.10
N ALA A 166 12.06 1.66 -31.47
CA ALA A 166 13.08 2.17 -30.55
C ALA A 166 12.87 3.62 -30.10
N LYS A 167 11.84 4.30 -30.59
CA LYS A 167 11.46 5.64 -30.12
C LYS A 167 11.06 5.57 -28.65
N THR A 168 11.77 6.35 -27.83
CA THR A 168 11.53 6.41 -26.38
C THR A 168 10.62 7.57 -26.02
N ALA A 169 9.66 7.30 -25.13
CA ALA A 169 8.82 8.29 -24.47
C ALA A 169 9.46 8.80 -23.15
N GLY A 170 10.69 8.38 -22.84
CA GLY A 170 11.39 8.69 -21.59
C GLY A 170 11.27 7.57 -20.55
N GLY A 171 11.53 7.92 -19.29
CA GLY A 171 11.36 7.00 -18.16
C GLY A 171 9.90 6.86 -17.76
N HIS A 172 9.48 5.65 -17.41
CA HIS A 172 8.11 5.34 -16.99
C HIS A 172 8.09 4.51 -15.71
N ALA A 173 7.31 4.95 -14.73
CA ALA A 173 7.23 4.29 -13.43
C ALA A 173 6.04 3.33 -13.38
N VAL A 174 6.29 2.12 -12.90
CA VAL A 174 5.29 1.04 -12.76
C VAL A 174 5.44 0.35 -11.42
N LEU A 175 4.39 -0.33 -10.96
CA LEU A 175 4.46 -1.22 -9.82
C LEU A 175 5.09 -2.56 -10.24
N ILE A 176 6.08 -3.06 -9.51
CA ILE A 176 6.58 -4.44 -9.60
C ILE A 176 6.09 -5.20 -8.37
N PHE A 177 5.49 -6.37 -8.59
CA PHE A 177 4.93 -7.20 -7.51
C PHE A 177 5.29 -8.70 -7.63
N GLY A 178 6.09 -9.06 -8.62
CA GLY A 178 6.56 -10.41 -8.82
C GLY A 178 7.75 -10.44 -9.76
N PHE A 179 8.41 -11.58 -9.83
CA PHE A 179 9.55 -11.79 -10.69
C PHE A 179 9.67 -13.26 -11.08
N ASP A 180 10.32 -13.51 -12.19
CA ASP A 180 10.64 -14.84 -12.68
C ASP A 180 12.07 -14.86 -13.23
N THR A 181 12.70 -16.03 -13.20
CA THR A 181 13.94 -16.29 -13.92
C THR A 181 13.71 -17.47 -14.86
N GLU A 182 13.76 -17.22 -16.17
CA GLU A 182 13.62 -18.28 -17.18
C GLU A 182 14.86 -18.30 -18.08
N ASN A 183 15.49 -19.46 -18.21
CA ASN A 183 16.69 -19.66 -19.05
C ASN A 183 17.85 -18.68 -18.73
N GLY A 184 18.00 -18.29 -17.46
CA GLY A 184 19.02 -17.35 -17.01
C GLY A 184 18.71 -15.88 -17.30
N GLN A 185 17.50 -15.57 -17.75
CA GLN A 185 17.01 -14.21 -17.94
C GLN A 185 15.95 -13.88 -16.90
N ASP A 186 16.08 -12.70 -16.29
CA ASP A 186 15.15 -12.21 -15.28
C ASP A 186 14.03 -11.37 -15.88
N TYR A 187 12.86 -11.48 -15.26
CA TYR A 187 11.63 -10.81 -15.65
C TYR A 187 10.90 -10.30 -14.41
N TYR A 188 10.15 -9.23 -14.57
CA TYR A 188 9.29 -8.67 -13.53
C TYR A 188 7.83 -8.69 -13.95
N TRP A 189 6.97 -9.12 -13.04
CA TRP A 189 5.53 -8.91 -13.14
C TRP A 189 5.23 -7.48 -12.70
N ILE A 190 4.68 -6.71 -13.63
CA ILE A 190 4.32 -5.32 -13.39
C ILE A 190 2.82 -5.09 -13.42
N GLN A 191 2.37 -4.11 -12.66
CA GLN A 191 1.12 -3.44 -12.90
C GLN A 191 1.44 -2.04 -13.45
N ASN A 192 0.93 -1.78 -14.65
CA ASN A 192 1.14 -0.52 -15.35
C ASN A 192 0.16 0.56 -14.89
N THR A 193 0.46 1.81 -15.21
CA THR A 193 -0.31 3.00 -14.82
C THR A 193 -1.24 3.49 -15.94
N TRP A 194 -1.56 2.63 -16.92
CA TRP A 194 -2.44 2.93 -18.07
C TRP A 194 -3.83 2.31 -17.95
N GLY A 195 -4.16 1.76 -16.78
CA GLY A 195 -5.46 1.16 -16.50
C GLY A 195 -5.61 -0.28 -17.03
N PRO A 196 -6.79 -0.88 -16.80
CA PRO A 196 -7.05 -2.30 -17.06
C PRO A 196 -7.09 -2.65 -18.56
N GLU A 197 -7.35 -1.68 -19.44
CA GLU A 197 -7.44 -1.93 -20.89
C GLU A 197 -6.09 -2.19 -21.57
N TRP A 198 -4.98 -1.99 -20.86
CA TRP A 198 -3.64 -2.27 -21.35
C TRP A 198 -3.14 -3.63 -20.85
N GLY A 199 -2.41 -4.38 -21.66
CA GLY A 199 -1.86 -5.68 -21.24
C GLY A 199 -2.92 -6.72 -20.88
N ASP A 200 -2.56 -7.63 -19.96
CA ASP A 200 -3.48 -8.56 -19.30
C ASP A 200 -4.11 -7.84 -18.10
N ASN A 201 -5.20 -7.11 -18.31
CA ASN A 201 -5.89 -6.37 -17.25
C ASN A 201 -4.96 -5.42 -16.46
N GLY A 202 -4.20 -4.58 -17.17
CA GLY A 202 -3.21 -3.65 -16.62
C GLY A 202 -1.89 -4.29 -16.20
N ILE A 203 -1.72 -5.60 -16.37
CA ILE A 203 -0.55 -6.36 -15.93
C ILE A 203 0.23 -6.88 -17.14
N ALA A 204 1.55 -6.96 -17.00
CA ALA A 204 2.41 -7.64 -17.97
C ALA A 204 3.65 -8.21 -17.29
N LYS A 205 4.28 -9.18 -17.96
CA LYS A 205 5.63 -9.64 -17.65
C LYS A 205 6.61 -8.87 -18.53
N VAL A 206 7.61 -8.24 -17.91
CA VAL A 206 8.57 -7.34 -18.57
C VAL A 206 9.99 -7.81 -18.29
N SER A 207 10.85 -7.75 -19.29
CA SER A 207 12.27 -8.09 -19.16
C SER A 207 13.00 -7.18 -18.18
N ALA A 208 13.74 -7.74 -17.22
CA ALA A 208 14.38 -6.98 -16.15
C ALA A 208 15.43 -5.96 -16.66
N HIS A 209 16.08 -6.24 -17.78
CA HIS A 209 17.09 -5.37 -18.38
C HIS A 209 16.58 -3.99 -18.85
N LEU A 210 15.25 -3.81 -18.92
CA LEU A 210 14.62 -2.55 -19.33
C LEU A 210 14.52 -1.53 -18.18
N PHE A 211 14.73 -1.99 -16.94
CA PHE A 211 14.62 -1.17 -15.74
C PHE A 211 15.92 -0.40 -15.49
N ILE A 212 15.76 0.85 -15.09
CA ILE A 212 16.82 1.83 -14.87
C ILE A 212 17.18 1.87 -13.39
N TYR A 213 16.17 1.95 -12.52
CA TYR A 213 16.32 1.98 -11.05
C TYR A 213 15.00 1.61 -10.36
N PHE A 214 15.07 1.42 -9.04
CA PHE A 214 13.93 1.03 -8.22
C PHE A 214 13.78 1.95 -7.00
N VAL A 215 12.54 2.13 -6.55
CA VAL A 215 12.21 2.91 -5.34
C VAL A 215 11.18 2.17 -4.51
N TYR A 216 11.37 2.09 -3.21
CA TYR A 216 10.47 1.38 -2.31
C TYR A 216 10.47 1.96 -0.90
N PRO A 217 9.34 1.93 -0.18
CA PRO A 217 9.28 2.39 1.20
C PRO A 217 10.02 1.41 2.13
N VAL A 218 10.59 1.92 3.21
CA VAL A 218 11.03 1.08 4.34
C VAL A 218 9.78 0.62 5.09
N LEU A 219 9.63 -0.69 5.31
CA LEU A 219 8.43 -1.27 5.94
C LEU A 219 8.26 -0.78 7.37
N GLU A 220 9.35 -0.71 8.14
CA GLU A 220 9.29 -0.16 9.49
C GLU A 220 8.87 1.31 9.45
N GLY A 221 7.70 1.59 10.03
CA GLY A 221 7.20 2.96 10.18
C GLY A 221 6.25 3.43 9.08
N ILE A 222 5.81 2.54 8.19
CA ILE A 222 4.56 2.78 7.45
C ILE A 222 3.42 2.83 8.46
N SER A 223 2.66 3.93 8.48
CA SER A 223 1.54 4.10 9.40
C SER A 223 0.43 4.92 8.76
N ILE A 224 -0.81 4.59 9.06
CA ILE A 224 -1.95 5.45 8.77
C ILE A 224 -2.18 6.27 10.04
N GLN A 225 -2.36 7.58 9.90
CA GLN A 225 -2.50 8.56 10.97
C GLN A 225 -3.26 7.91 12.12
N ALA A 226 -2.50 7.65 13.18
CA ALA A 226 -3.04 7.23 14.45
C ALA A 226 -4.15 8.21 14.77
N SER A 227 -5.32 7.67 15.07
CA SER A 227 -6.41 8.37 15.73
C SER A 227 -5.88 9.49 16.64
N PRO A 228 -6.54 10.65 16.77
CA PRO A 228 -6.14 11.71 17.71
C PRO A 228 -6.05 11.27 19.18
N LEU A 229 -6.29 9.98 19.48
CA LEU A 229 -5.86 9.22 20.66
C LEU A 229 -4.45 9.60 21.13
N LYS A 230 -4.40 10.43 22.17
CA LYS A 230 -3.17 10.71 22.91
C LYS A 230 -2.84 9.58 23.88
N TYR A 231 -3.85 9.03 24.53
CA TYR A 231 -3.76 7.82 25.35
C TYR A 231 -5.15 7.21 25.56
N VAL A 232 -5.14 5.91 25.88
CA VAL A 232 -6.31 5.15 26.31
C VAL A 232 -6.01 4.50 27.64
N ARG A 233 -6.94 4.59 28.59
CA ARG A 233 -6.92 3.74 29.78
C ARG A 233 -7.90 2.59 29.55
N LEU A 234 -7.34 1.39 29.46
CA LEU A 234 -8.09 0.14 29.34
C LEU A 234 -8.27 -0.49 30.72
N ARG A 235 -9.45 -1.05 30.95
CA ARG A 235 -9.74 -1.98 32.03
C ARG A 235 -10.13 -3.32 31.42
N ILE A 236 -9.48 -4.41 31.84
CA ILE A 236 -9.93 -5.77 31.52
C ILE A 236 -11.10 -6.09 32.45
N ASP A 237 -12.27 -6.34 31.88
CA ASP A 237 -13.48 -6.69 32.62
C ASP A 237 -13.58 -8.20 32.84
N GLU A 238 -13.21 -8.99 31.83
CA GLU A 238 -13.21 -10.46 31.89
C GLU A 238 -12.11 -11.00 30.98
N LEU A 239 -11.42 -12.05 31.43
CA LEU A 239 -10.44 -12.77 30.63
C LEU A 239 -10.59 -14.28 30.90
N ASP A 240 -10.94 -15.03 29.87
CA ASP A 240 -11.06 -16.48 29.91
C ASP A 240 -10.09 -17.07 28.88
N LYS A 241 -8.99 -17.64 29.38
CA LYS A 241 -7.92 -18.19 28.55
C LYS A 241 -8.32 -19.49 27.87
N ASP A 242 -9.19 -20.27 28.51
CA ASP A 242 -9.62 -21.59 28.00
C ASP A 242 -10.63 -21.42 26.86
N LYS A 243 -11.46 -20.37 26.94
CA LYS A 243 -12.42 -20.01 25.88
C LYS A 243 -11.88 -19.02 24.86
N PHE A 244 -10.65 -18.53 25.04
CA PHE A 244 -10.03 -17.48 24.22
C PHE A 244 -10.91 -16.23 24.08
N THR A 245 -11.50 -15.79 25.20
CA THR A 245 -12.36 -14.61 25.25
C THR A 245 -11.78 -13.53 26.16
N CYS A 246 -11.89 -12.27 25.73
CA CYS A 246 -11.50 -11.10 26.50
C CYS A 246 -12.57 -10.03 26.37
N LYS A 247 -13.06 -9.56 27.52
CA LYS A 247 -13.92 -8.38 27.61
C LYS A 247 -13.12 -7.24 28.23
N TYR A 248 -13.08 -6.10 27.57
CA TYR A 248 -12.38 -4.92 28.08
C TYR A 248 -13.11 -3.63 27.75
N THR A 249 -12.94 -2.64 28.62
CA THR A 249 -13.55 -1.33 28.49
C THR A 249 -12.47 -0.25 28.44
N PHE A 250 -12.58 0.65 27.47
CA PHE A 250 -11.88 1.92 27.48
C PHE A 250 -12.61 2.89 28.42
N ILE A 251 -12.02 3.12 29.60
CA ILE A 251 -12.59 3.91 30.70
C ILE A 251 -12.12 5.36 30.71
N GLU A 252 -11.07 5.67 29.96
CA GLU A 252 -10.60 7.04 29.75
C GLU A 252 -9.98 7.11 28.36
N VAL A 253 -10.53 7.98 27.52
CA VAL A 253 -10.08 8.12 26.15
C VAL A 253 -9.86 9.59 25.85
N LYS A 254 -8.59 10.00 25.70
CA LYS A 254 -8.27 11.41 25.44
C LYS A 254 -7.87 11.61 23.99
N GLY A 255 -8.65 12.41 23.27
CA GLY A 255 -8.45 12.70 21.86
C GLY A 255 -9.13 11.72 20.89
N LEU A 256 -9.80 10.67 21.37
CA LEU A 256 -10.86 10.02 20.60
C LEU A 256 -12.13 10.85 20.77
N MET A 257 -12.89 11.05 19.69
CA MET A 257 -14.25 11.61 19.64
C MET A 257 -14.73 12.13 21.01
N GLU A 258 -14.62 13.44 21.26
CA GLU A 258 -14.89 14.08 22.58
C GLU A 258 -16.33 13.86 23.10
N THR A 259 -17.12 13.10 22.36
CA THR A 259 -18.52 12.76 22.51
C THR A 259 -18.76 11.38 23.14
N ILE A 260 -17.73 10.53 23.29
CA ILE A 260 -17.84 9.16 23.82
C ILE A 260 -17.35 9.13 25.29
N GLU A 261 -18.15 8.55 26.18
CA GLU A 261 -17.82 8.34 27.59
C GLU A 261 -17.05 7.03 27.83
N SER A 262 -17.45 5.95 27.15
CA SER A 262 -16.76 4.66 27.23
C SER A 262 -17.05 3.78 26.02
N ILE A 263 -16.12 2.89 25.69
CA ILE A 263 -16.31 1.84 24.68
C ILE A 263 -15.97 0.50 25.31
N SER A 264 -16.89 -0.46 25.24
CA SER A 264 -16.69 -1.82 25.72
C SER A 264 -16.55 -2.77 24.54
N TYR A 265 -15.61 -3.70 24.62
CA TYR A 265 -15.35 -4.70 23.61
C TYR A 265 -15.53 -6.09 24.20
N ASP A 266 -16.20 -6.96 23.46
CA ASP A 266 -16.29 -8.40 23.69
C ASP A 266 -15.59 -9.10 22.53
N VAL A 267 -14.47 -9.74 22.83
CA VAL A 267 -13.56 -10.33 21.84
C VAL A 267 -13.43 -11.82 22.07
N LYS A 268 -13.57 -12.59 21.00
CA LYS A 268 -13.40 -14.03 20.98
C LYS A 268 -12.50 -14.44 19.83
N PHE A 269 -11.49 -15.26 20.12
CA PHE A 269 -10.67 -15.89 19.10
C PHE A 269 -11.11 -17.33 18.89
N GLU A 270 -11.30 -17.72 17.64
CA GLU A 270 -11.65 -19.08 17.25
C GLU A 270 -10.57 -19.64 16.32
N PRO A 271 -10.08 -20.87 16.53
CA PRO A 271 -9.14 -21.49 15.61
C PRO A 271 -9.67 -21.51 14.17
N TYR A 272 -8.83 -21.18 13.21
CA TYR A 272 -9.17 -21.18 11.79
C TYR A 272 -8.02 -21.72 10.95
N GLY A 273 -8.27 -22.81 10.23
CA GLY A 273 -7.22 -23.50 9.47
C GLY A 273 -6.16 -24.16 10.36
N TYR A 274 -4.95 -24.33 9.82
CA TYR A 274 -3.84 -25.02 10.49
C TYR A 274 -3.00 -24.12 11.41
N THR A 275 -2.95 -22.81 11.16
CA THR A 275 -2.05 -21.88 11.87
C THR A 275 -2.70 -20.53 12.22
N GLY A 276 -4.00 -20.35 11.95
CA GLY A 276 -4.68 -19.07 12.08
C GLY A 276 -5.78 -19.04 13.14
N CYS A 277 -6.35 -17.85 13.35
CA CYS A 277 -7.54 -17.66 14.14
C CYS A 277 -8.47 -16.62 13.48
N VAL A 278 -9.76 -16.71 13.79
CA VAL A 278 -10.75 -15.68 13.49
C VAL A 278 -11.02 -14.92 14.78
N CYS A 279 -10.78 -13.61 14.76
CA CYS A 279 -11.17 -12.70 15.83
C CYS A 279 -12.61 -12.21 15.59
N LYS A 280 -13.54 -12.58 16.47
CA LYS A 280 -14.90 -12.05 16.52
C LYS A 280 -14.96 -10.97 17.59
N MET A 281 -15.36 -9.78 17.21
CA MET A 281 -15.40 -8.62 18.11
C MET A 281 -16.77 -7.94 18.05
N THR A 282 -17.35 -7.69 19.21
CA THR A 282 -18.54 -6.86 19.40
C THR A 282 -18.14 -5.62 20.19
N SER A 283 -18.60 -4.45 19.78
CA SER A 283 -18.30 -3.18 20.45
C SER A 283 -19.59 -2.49 20.90
N GLU A 284 -19.62 -2.02 22.14
CA GLU A 284 -20.71 -1.23 22.72
C GLU A 284 -20.22 0.17 23.08
N TYR A 285 -20.92 1.20 22.61
CA TYR A 285 -20.53 2.59 22.77
C TYR A 285 -21.48 3.30 23.73
N LYS A 286 -20.92 4.03 24.69
CA LYS A 286 -21.67 4.93 25.56
C LYS A 286 -21.29 6.37 25.25
N THR A 287 -22.25 7.17 24.79
CA THR A 287 -22.04 8.58 24.46
C THR A 287 -22.44 9.51 25.58
N LYS A 288 -21.98 10.76 25.48
CA LYS A 288 -22.52 11.88 26.25
C LYS A 288 -23.99 12.13 25.85
N PRO A 289 -24.80 12.75 26.74
CA PRO A 289 -26.18 13.11 26.42
C PRO A 289 -26.27 13.90 25.12
N ASP A 290 -27.32 13.64 24.33
CA ASP A 290 -27.64 14.31 23.06
C ASP A 290 -26.64 14.11 21.90
N VAL A 291 -25.72 13.15 22.03
CA VAL A 291 -24.83 12.73 20.94
C VAL A 291 -25.36 11.45 20.30
N GLU A 292 -25.61 11.54 18.99
CA GLU A 292 -25.86 10.39 18.13
C GLU A 292 -24.56 9.98 17.42
N ILE A 293 -24.21 8.69 17.47
CA ILE A 293 -23.03 8.15 16.76
C ILE A 293 -23.43 7.90 15.30
N LYS A 294 -22.68 8.46 14.36
CA LYS A 294 -22.91 8.20 12.93
C LYS A 294 -22.33 6.84 12.54
N GLU A 295 -22.90 6.23 11.49
CA GLU A 295 -22.39 4.95 10.96
C GLU A 295 -20.92 5.02 10.54
N GLU A 296 -20.50 6.14 9.95
CA GLU A 296 -19.11 6.44 9.59
C GLU A 296 -18.16 6.44 10.81
N ASP A 297 -18.63 6.92 11.97
CA ASP A 297 -17.85 6.91 13.21
C ASP A 297 -17.63 5.49 13.74
N ILE A 298 -18.63 4.62 13.57
CA ILE A 298 -18.56 3.20 13.93
C ILE A 298 -17.57 2.48 13.00
N GLU A 299 -17.61 2.78 11.69
CA GLU A 299 -16.71 2.20 10.70
C GLU A 299 -15.24 2.57 10.98
N HIS A 300 -14.96 3.86 11.22
CA HIS A 300 -13.63 4.30 11.65
C HIS A 300 -13.18 3.66 12.97
N GLY A 301 -14.10 3.43 13.90
CA GLY A 301 -13.83 2.71 15.15
C GLY A 301 -13.40 1.26 14.92
N LYS A 302 -14.04 0.56 13.97
CA LYS A 302 -13.68 -0.81 13.57
C LYS A 302 -12.29 -0.85 12.95
N ASP A 303 -11.98 0.05 12.03
CA ASP A 303 -10.65 0.09 11.38
C ASP A 303 -9.51 0.26 12.37
N ARG A 304 -9.70 1.12 13.38
CA ARG A 304 -8.70 1.32 14.45
C ARG A 304 -8.49 0.08 15.29
N ALA A 305 -9.58 -0.63 15.62
CA ALA A 305 -9.50 -1.85 16.39
C ALA A 305 -8.80 -2.98 15.61
N ILE A 306 -9.08 -3.08 14.30
CA ILE A 306 -8.36 -4.00 13.40
C ILE A 306 -6.87 -3.66 13.36
N GLY A 307 -6.51 -2.39 13.14
CA GLY A 307 -5.10 -1.97 13.11
C GLY A 307 -4.33 -2.26 14.39
N MET A 308 -5.00 -2.20 15.56
CA MET A 308 -4.38 -2.62 16.83
C MET A 308 -4.04 -4.11 16.83
N TYR A 309 -4.94 -4.98 16.35
CA TYR A 309 -4.70 -6.41 16.29
C TYR A 309 -3.63 -6.78 15.24
N GLU A 310 -3.58 -6.08 14.11
CA GLU A 310 -2.51 -6.22 13.11
C GLU A 310 -1.13 -5.94 13.74
N VAL A 311 -1.01 -4.89 14.56
CA VAL A 311 0.26 -4.57 15.27
C VAL A 311 0.62 -5.66 16.28
N VAL A 312 -0.35 -6.17 17.04
CA VAL A 312 -0.12 -7.24 18.02
C VAL A 312 0.28 -8.53 17.31
N GLU A 313 -0.40 -8.89 16.22
CA GLU A 313 -0.06 -10.04 15.39
C GLU A 313 1.36 -9.93 14.83
N ALA A 314 1.71 -8.81 14.20
CA ALA A 314 3.05 -8.57 13.66
C ALA A 314 4.12 -8.69 14.76
N TYR A 315 3.85 -8.17 15.95
CA TYR A 315 4.76 -8.29 17.10
C TYR A 315 4.94 -9.75 17.53
N LEU A 316 3.84 -10.51 17.66
CA LEU A 316 3.87 -11.91 18.09
C LEU A 316 4.56 -12.81 17.05
N LEU A 317 4.36 -12.55 15.75
CA LEU A 317 5.04 -13.26 14.67
C LEU A 317 6.54 -12.97 14.66
N ALA A 318 6.96 -11.73 14.93
CA ALA A 318 8.36 -11.35 15.03
C ALA A 318 9.03 -11.85 16.32
N HIS A 319 8.25 -12.10 17.38
CA HIS A 319 8.75 -12.51 18.69
C HIS A 319 7.99 -13.75 19.23
N PRO A 320 8.16 -14.93 18.61
CA PRO A 320 7.39 -16.12 18.94
C PRO A 320 7.54 -16.58 20.41
N HIS A 321 8.63 -16.19 21.06
CA HIS A 321 8.93 -16.51 22.47
C HIS A 321 8.63 -15.36 23.45
N ALA A 322 7.95 -14.30 23.02
CA ALA A 322 7.73 -13.11 23.87
C ALA A 322 6.90 -13.40 25.13
N TYR A 323 6.10 -14.47 25.12
CA TYR A 323 5.15 -14.81 26.19
C TYR A 323 5.18 -16.30 26.56
N GLU A 324 6.29 -16.99 26.25
CA GLU A 324 6.60 -18.34 26.79
C GLU A 324 7.05 -18.29 28.25
#